data_AF-A0A177LK71-F1
#
_entry.id   AF-A0A177LK71-F1
#
_cell.length_a   1.000
_cell.length_b   1.000
_cell.length_c   1.000
_cell.angle_alpha   90.00
_cell.angle_beta   90.00
_cell.angle_gamma   90.00
#
_symmetry.space_group_name_H-M   'P 1'
#
loop_
_entity.id
_entity.type
_entity.pdbx_description
1 polymer ?
#
loop_
_entity_poly.entity_id
_entity_poly.type
_entity_poly.pdbx_seq_one_letter_code
_entity_poly.pdbx_strand_id
1 'polypeptide(L)'
;MKKILSAHFFILITLFATSTFKAQVRPNAIYGDHKGFWTSQNNSTSYVTTQETNNLTAFTIGTTTYATGANNASLTANGVSFVNENYRSFPTSIAIGSTANNFLIGVPRFVNGVVQDQNNRPTLSCDTSLGFYLRDGVNGLDLSSAIFNIPTQSLSFLVNVLADINPTCIDDNIPDIIVTQVGAPSANFDIFKFTDALGNTVGVQKDVNFSSVSPSGKALWNFYYAGNCPHNYNTGSGFSGTSRDTRILTFKLSDFGITQDNYKNAVKFVQILSGDSDVAFSAYSTNSMSLYCLENPVTTGTVLDTNTGITSLGRAGTETTNNNWPMIRKGGFLALESNRKPLVITRSSTANLVNITNPVEGMMVYDTTVNCLKLYVSSAIGWRCYNKKTCP
;
A
#
# COMPACT_ATOMS: atom_id res chain seq x y z
N MET A 1 -37.09 65.39 -27.62
CA MET A 1 -37.88 64.14 -27.78
C MET A 1 -36.96 63.04 -28.25
N LYS A 2 -37.02 61.91 -27.54
CA LYS A 2 -36.01 60.83 -27.51
C LYS A 2 -35.98 60.02 -28.81
N LYS A 3 -34.76 59.75 -29.30
CA LYS A 3 -34.48 58.76 -30.35
C LYS A 3 -34.51 57.36 -29.76
N ILE A 4 -35.14 56.48 -30.52
CA ILE A 4 -35.23 55.03 -30.36
C ILE A 4 -33.83 54.42 -30.53
N LEU A 5 -33.42 53.55 -29.60
CA LEU A 5 -32.41 52.52 -29.87
C LEU A 5 -32.93 51.19 -29.28
N SER A 6 -33.09 50.22 -30.16
CA SER A 6 -33.47 48.83 -29.91
C SER A 6 -32.37 48.11 -29.13
N ALA A 7 -32.68 47.63 -27.92
CA ALA A 7 -31.80 46.76 -27.15
C ALA A 7 -32.11 45.30 -27.48
N HIS A 8 -31.25 44.65 -28.26
CA HIS A 8 -31.18 43.19 -28.33
C HIS A 8 -30.48 42.70 -27.06
N PHE A 9 -31.28 42.17 -26.13
CA PHE A 9 -30.81 41.56 -24.90
C PHE A 9 -30.33 40.13 -25.23
N PHE A 10 -29.02 39.98 -25.44
CA PHE A 10 -28.37 38.67 -25.47
C PHE A 10 -28.35 38.12 -24.04
N ILE A 11 -29.30 37.23 -23.72
CA ILE A 11 -29.26 36.42 -22.51
C ILE A 11 -28.26 35.30 -22.74
N LEU A 12 -27.01 35.50 -22.33
CA LEU A 12 -26.05 34.43 -22.15
C LEU A 12 -26.35 33.75 -20.80
N ILE A 13 -27.31 32.82 -20.78
CA ILE A 13 -27.41 31.84 -19.68
C ILE A 13 -26.28 30.85 -19.90
N THR A 14 -25.13 31.13 -19.30
CA THR A 14 -24.13 30.10 -19.03
C THR A 14 -24.73 29.19 -17.97
N LEU A 15 -25.29 28.07 -18.45
CA LEU A 15 -25.61 26.91 -17.66
C LEU A 15 -24.28 26.36 -17.08
N PHE A 16 -23.81 26.92 -15.97
CA PHE A 16 -22.85 26.24 -15.11
C PHE A 16 -23.61 25.06 -14.48
N ALA A 17 -23.75 23.99 -15.25
CA ALA A 17 -23.92 22.67 -14.68
C ALA A 17 -22.65 22.42 -13.87
N THR A 18 -22.74 22.66 -12.56
CA THR A 18 -21.77 22.21 -11.58
C THR A 18 -21.83 20.69 -11.56
N SER A 19 -21.24 20.05 -12.56
CA SER A 19 -20.67 18.71 -12.37
C SER A 19 -19.54 18.90 -11.37
N THR A 20 -19.88 18.88 -10.08
CA THR A 20 -18.90 18.70 -9.02
C THR A 20 -18.33 17.31 -9.23
N PHE A 21 -17.30 17.19 -10.07
CA PHE A 21 -16.45 16.01 -10.09
C PHE A 21 -15.84 15.94 -8.69
N LYS A 22 -16.45 15.11 -7.84
CA LYS A 22 -15.92 14.78 -6.52
C LYS A 22 -14.65 14.00 -6.78
N ALA A 23 -13.51 14.69 -6.72
CA ALA A 23 -12.20 14.10 -6.97
C ALA A 23 -11.75 13.09 -5.88
N GLN A 24 -12.57 12.87 -4.86
CA GLN A 24 -12.40 11.83 -3.86
C GLN A 24 -13.76 11.14 -3.66
N VAL A 25 -13.78 9.81 -3.75
CA VAL A 25 -15.03 9.05 -3.67
C VAL A 25 -14.99 8.13 -2.46
N ARG A 26 -15.92 8.31 -1.53
CA ARG A 26 -16.18 7.34 -0.47
C ARG A 26 -17.00 6.19 -1.08
N PRO A 27 -16.62 4.92 -0.89
CA PRO A 27 -17.46 3.79 -1.27
C PRO A 27 -18.85 3.85 -0.63
N ASN A 28 -19.85 3.40 -1.38
CA ASN A 28 -21.22 3.20 -0.88
C ASN A 28 -21.26 2.04 0.13
N ALA A 29 -20.48 0.99 -0.12
CA ALA A 29 -20.29 -0.15 0.75
C ALA A 29 -18.85 -0.67 0.60
N ILE A 30 -18.35 -1.31 1.66
CA ILE A 30 -17.10 -2.06 1.64
C ILE A 30 -17.38 -3.49 2.11
N TYR A 31 -16.61 -4.44 1.60
CA TYR A 31 -16.74 -5.86 1.90
C TYR A 31 -15.42 -6.36 2.47
N GLY A 32 -15.50 -7.40 3.29
CA GLY A 32 -14.36 -8.07 3.83
C GLY A 32 -14.61 -9.54 4.08
N ASP A 33 -13.64 -10.21 4.68
CA ASP A 33 -13.66 -11.64 4.95
C ASP A 33 -13.68 -12.00 6.44
N HIS A 34 -13.96 -11.03 7.31
CA HIS A 34 -14.16 -11.30 8.74
C HIS A 34 -15.22 -12.39 8.94
N LYS A 35 -14.84 -13.48 9.62
CA LYS A 35 -15.66 -14.69 9.80
C LYS A 35 -16.21 -15.28 8.48
N GLY A 36 -15.42 -15.19 7.42
CA GLY A 36 -15.72 -15.74 6.11
C GLY A 36 -16.37 -14.76 5.14
N PHE A 37 -17.15 -13.78 5.62
CA PHE A 37 -17.72 -12.71 4.81
C PHE A 37 -18.24 -11.58 5.72
N TRP A 38 -17.93 -10.34 5.34
CA TRP A 38 -18.39 -9.15 6.01
C TRP A 38 -18.77 -8.08 4.98
N THR A 39 -19.74 -7.25 5.35
CA THR A 39 -20.07 -6.04 4.59
C THR A 39 -20.38 -4.93 5.57
N SER A 40 -20.01 -3.70 5.23
CA SER A 40 -20.31 -2.51 6.03
C SER A 40 -21.81 -2.25 6.22
N GLN A 41 -22.67 -2.93 5.46
CA GLN A 41 -24.11 -2.66 5.34
C GLN A 41 -24.44 -1.23 4.88
N ASN A 42 -25.65 -1.11 4.36
CA ASN A 42 -26.22 -0.01 3.59
C ASN A 42 -26.48 1.27 4.42
N ASN A 43 -25.44 1.93 4.94
CA ASN A 43 -25.54 3.19 5.72
C ASN A 43 -26.61 3.20 6.85
N SER A 44 -27.13 2.05 7.32
CA SER A 44 -28.00 1.98 8.49
C SER A 44 -27.15 1.95 9.76
N THR A 45 -27.68 2.53 10.83
CA THR A 45 -26.98 3.07 12.02
C THR A 45 -26.15 2.10 12.87
N SER A 46 -25.88 0.85 12.45
CA SER A 46 -25.10 -0.12 13.20
C SER A 46 -24.21 -0.96 12.28
N TYR A 47 -22.99 -0.48 12.05
CA TYR A 47 -21.93 -1.30 11.45
C TYR A 47 -21.72 -2.56 12.29
N VAL A 48 -21.64 -3.73 11.65
CA VAL A 48 -21.13 -4.93 12.33
C VAL A 48 -19.66 -4.68 12.62
N THR A 49 -19.31 -4.49 13.88
CA THR A 49 -17.93 -4.28 14.30
C THR A 49 -17.12 -5.55 14.08
N THR A 50 -16.08 -5.48 13.24
CA THR A 50 -15.13 -6.60 13.09
C THR A 50 -14.27 -6.71 14.34
N GLN A 51 -13.95 -7.93 14.76
CA GLN A 51 -13.19 -8.17 16.00
C GLN A 51 -11.90 -8.97 15.77
N GLU A 52 -11.71 -9.44 14.55
CA GLU A 52 -10.55 -10.19 14.04
C GLU A 52 -10.15 -9.59 12.69
N THR A 53 -9.08 -10.11 12.10
CA THR A 53 -8.65 -9.81 10.72
C THR A 53 -9.83 -9.71 9.76
N ASN A 54 -9.76 -8.67 8.92
CA ASN A 54 -10.78 -8.36 7.93
C ASN A 54 -10.09 -7.71 6.72
N ASN A 55 -9.71 -8.52 5.75
CA ASN A 55 -9.15 -8.01 4.50
C ASN A 55 -10.25 -7.29 3.72
N LEU A 56 -9.97 -6.12 3.15
CA LEU A 56 -10.87 -5.47 2.19
C LEU A 56 -10.97 -6.34 0.94
N THR A 57 -12.10 -7.02 0.74
CA THR A 57 -12.33 -7.95 -0.39
C THR A 57 -13.01 -7.29 -1.57
N ALA A 58 -13.80 -6.25 -1.34
CA ALA A 58 -14.40 -5.44 -2.38
C ALA A 58 -14.87 -4.09 -1.84
N PHE A 59 -15.21 -3.18 -2.75
CA PHE A 59 -15.87 -1.92 -2.44
C PHE A 59 -16.82 -1.53 -3.58
N THR A 60 -17.92 -0.86 -3.24
CA THR A 60 -18.94 -0.41 -4.20
C THR A 60 -18.84 1.09 -4.43
N ILE A 61 -18.78 1.51 -5.69
CA ILE A 61 -18.88 2.90 -6.13
C ILE A 61 -20.09 3.02 -7.05
N GLY A 62 -21.07 3.83 -6.64
CA GLY A 62 -22.36 3.88 -7.32
C GLY A 62 -23.04 2.52 -7.29
N THR A 63 -23.21 1.89 -8.44
CA THR A 63 -23.82 0.56 -8.58
C THR A 63 -22.81 -0.55 -8.86
N THR A 64 -21.53 -0.22 -9.04
CA THR A 64 -20.49 -1.18 -9.42
C THR A 64 -19.69 -1.58 -8.19
N THR A 65 -19.54 -2.88 -7.98
CA THR A 65 -18.66 -3.44 -6.95
C THR A 65 -17.37 -3.90 -7.61
N TYR A 66 -16.23 -3.44 -7.10
CA TYR A 66 -14.90 -3.84 -7.54
C TYR A 66 -14.30 -4.77 -6.51
N ALA A 67 -13.97 -6.00 -6.92
CA ALA A 67 -13.32 -6.97 -6.06
C ALA A 67 -11.81 -6.72 -6.02
N THR A 68 -11.20 -6.78 -4.84
CA THR A 68 -9.80 -6.41 -4.66
C THR A 68 -8.81 -7.51 -5.01
N GLY A 69 -9.30 -8.73 -5.24
CA GLY A 69 -8.45 -9.92 -5.40
C GLY A 69 -7.98 -10.53 -4.09
N ALA A 70 -8.32 -9.96 -2.93
CA ALA A 70 -7.94 -10.52 -1.63
C ALA A 70 -8.67 -11.84 -1.33
N ASN A 71 -9.99 -11.88 -1.54
CA ASN A 71 -10.79 -13.10 -1.33
C ASN A 71 -12.09 -13.06 -2.15
N ASN A 72 -11.94 -13.15 -3.48
CA ASN A 72 -13.08 -13.09 -4.39
C ASN A 72 -14.01 -14.31 -4.25
N ALA A 73 -13.50 -15.43 -3.76
CA ALA A 73 -14.30 -16.64 -3.48
C ALA A 73 -15.37 -16.37 -2.42
N SER A 74 -15.06 -15.60 -1.37
CA SER A 74 -16.03 -15.17 -0.36
C SER A 74 -17.17 -14.35 -0.96
N LEU A 75 -16.86 -13.44 -1.89
CA LEU A 75 -17.86 -12.62 -2.59
C LEU A 75 -18.80 -13.49 -3.43
N THR A 76 -18.24 -14.40 -4.24
CA THR A 76 -19.03 -15.32 -5.08
C THR A 76 -19.91 -16.24 -4.24
N ALA A 77 -19.37 -16.80 -3.15
CA ALA A 77 -20.13 -17.67 -2.24
C ALA A 77 -21.33 -16.96 -1.59
N ASN A 78 -21.27 -15.62 -1.47
CA ASN A 78 -22.33 -14.80 -0.89
C ASN A 78 -23.14 -14.02 -1.94
N GLY A 79 -23.05 -14.41 -3.22
CA GLY A 79 -23.89 -13.86 -4.29
C GLY A 79 -23.59 -12.40 -4.67
N VAL A 80 -22.42 -11.87 -4.30
CA VAL A 80 -22.01 -10.51 -4.67
C VAL A 80 -21.53 -10.52 -6.12
N SER A 81 -22.17 -9.72 -6.98
CA SER A 81 -21.70 -9.46 -8.34
C SER A 81 -20.62 -8.37 -8.32
N PHE A 82 -19.51 -8.59 -9.03
CA PHE A 82 -18.37 -7.67 -9.03
C PHE A 82 -17.62 -7.66 -10.36
N VAL A 83 -16.91 -6.55 -10.60
CA VAL A 83 -15.82 -6.45 -11.57
C VAL A 83 -14.54 -6.92 -10.90
N ASN A 84 -13.78 -7.79 -11.58
CA ASN A 84 -12.57 -8.36 -11.03
C ASN A 84 -11.39 -7.40 -11.21
N GLU A 85 -11.03 -6.72 -10.14
CA GLU A 85 -9.81 -5.92 -10.06
C GLU A 85 -8.76 -6.64 -9.22
N ASN A 86 -7.58 -6.03 -9.08
CA ASN A 86 -6.54 -6.52 -8.21
C ASN A 86 -5.83 -5.34 -7.55
N TYR A 87 -5.95 -5.25 -6.23
CA TYR A 87 -5.32 -4.19 -5.43
C TYR A 87 -4.28 -4.79 -4.49
N ARG A 88 -3.24 -4.02 -4.24
CA ARG A 88 -2.20 -4.33 -3.25
C ARG A 88 -1.87 -3.08 -2.45
N SER A 89 -1.54 -3.23 -1.18
CA SER A 89 -0.98 -2.13 -0.42
C SER A 89 0.31 -1.64 -1.06
N PHE A 90 0.57 -0.33 -0.91
CA PHE A 90 1.88 0.21 -1.21
C PHE A 90 2.92 -0.44 -0.28
N PRO A 91 4.16 -0.64 -0.75
CA PRO A 91 5.25 -1.07 0.10
C PRO A 91 5.63 0.07 1.04
N THR A 92 4.99 0.09 2.21
CA THR A 92 5.16 1.15 3.18
C THR A 92 6.23 0.79 4.20
N SER A 93 7.07 1.78 4.46
CA SER A 93 7.98 1.86 5.60
C SER A 93 7.78 3.20 6.27
N ILE A 94 7.75 3.21 7.59
CA ILE A 94 7.57 4.43 8.40
C ILE A 94 8.72 4.54 9.38
N ALA A 95 9.19 5.77 9.58
CA ALA A 95 10.17 6.04 10.62
C ALA A 95 9.48 6.07 11.99
N ILE A 96 10.18 5.63 13.03
CA ILE A 96 9.78 5.86 14.42
C ILE A 96 10.07 7.34 14.72
N GLY A 97 9.09 8.20 14.46
CA GLY A 97 9.21 9.64 14.61
C GLY A 97 8.76 10.18 15.98
N SER A 98 8.31 9.32 16.89
CA SER A 98 7.76 9.72 18.19
C SER A 98 7.83 8.59 19.21
N THR A 99 8.03 8.94 20.48
CA THR A 99 7.86 8.05 21.64
C THR A 99 6.61 8.39 22.45
N ALA A 100 5.72 9.24 21.92
CA ALA A 100 4.51 9.65 22.60
C ALA A 100 3.59 8.44 22.88
N ASN A 101 2.94 8.45 24.04
CA ASN A 101 2.09 7.35 24.50
C ASN A 101 0.83 7.12 23.65
N ASN A 102 0.50 8.04 22.72
CA ASN A 102 -0.59 7.91 21.77
C ASN A 102 -0.14 7.47 20.37
N PHE A 103 1.16 7.32 20.10
CA PHE A 103 1.64 6.68 18.88
C PHE A 103 1.58 5.15 19.05
N LEU A 104 0.64 4.50 18.36
CA LEU A 104 0.23 3.14 18.69
C LEU A 104 0.21 2.20 17.49
N ILE A 105 0.52 0.92 17.75
CA ILE A 105 0.21 -0.19 16.86
C ILE A 105 -1.18 -0.68 17.22
N GLY A 106 -2.10 -0.68 16.26
CA GLY A 106 -3.42 -1.27 16.39
C GLY A 106 -3.44 -2.67 15.80
N VAL A 107 -3.98 -3.62 16.56
CA VAL A 107 -4.23 -5.01 16.13
C VAL A 107 -5.68 -5.39 16.47
N PRO A 108 -6.25 -6.43 15.84
CA PRO A 108 -7.62 -6.82 16.16
C PRO A 108 -7.78 -7.27 17.62
N ARG A 109 -9.00 -7.18 18.16
CA ARG A 109 -9.28 -7.63 19.53
C ARG A 109 -9.00 -9.11 19.74
N PHE A 110 -9.28 -9.91 18.74
CA PHE A 110 -9.07 -11.35 18.75
C PHE A 110 -8.20 -11.77 17.58
N VAL A 111 -7.41 -12.83 17.80
CA VAL A 111 -6.64 -13.52 16.76
C VAL A 111 -6.92 -15.01 16.93
N ASN A 112 -7.56 -15.61 15.92
CA ASN A 112 -8.00 -17.01 15.95
C ASN A 112 -8.86 -17.36 17.18
N GLY A 113 -9.78 -16.46 17.54
CA GLY A 113 -10.67 -16.58 18.70
C GLY A 113 -10.02 -16.25 20.04
N VAL A 114 -8.70 -16.00 20.09
CA VAL A 114 -7.97 -15.68 21.31
C VAL A 114 -7.92 -14.17 21.50
N VAL A 115 -8.37 -13.70 22.66
CA VAL A 115 -8.33 -12.28 23.01
C VAL A 115 -6.89 -11.80 23.13
N GLN A 116 -6.57 -10.67 22.51
CA GLN A 116 -5.27 -10.01 22.72
C GLN A 116 -5.42 -9.02 23.87
N ASP A 117 -4.75 -9.27 24.98
CA ASP A 117 -4.72 -8.38 26.14
C ASP A 117 -3.37 -8.47 26.84
N GLN A 118 -3.21 -7.75 27.95
CA GLN A 118 -1.96 -7.74 28.71
C GLN A 118 -1.55 -9.15 29.19
N ASN A 119 -2.49 -10.08 29.36
CA ASN A 119 -2.19 -11.43 29.86
C ASN A 119 -1.84 -12.38 28.72
N ASN A 120 -2.58 -12.35 27.62
CA ASN A 120 -2.46 -13.29 26.50
C ASN A 120 -1.40 -12.85 25.47
N ARG A 121 -1.19 -11.53 25.32
CA ARG A 121 -0.23 -10.95 24.39
C ARG A 121 0.35 -9.66 24.97
N PRO A 122 1.23 -9.75 25.98
CA PRO A 122 1.75 -8.57 26.70
C PRO A 122 2.60 -7.64 25.82
N THR A 123 3.24 -8.16 24.78
CA THR A 123 4.14 -7.41 23.90
C THR A 123 4.09 -7.89 22.45
N LEU A 124 4.51 -7.03 21.51
CA LEU A 124 4.85 -7.40 20.13
C LEU A 124 6.37 -7.31 19.92
N SER A 125 6.89 -8.15 19.02
CA SER A 125 8.32 -8.20 18.69
C SER A 125 8.76 -6.96 17.91
N CYS A 126 10.02 -6.57 18.08
CA CYS A 126 10.68 -5.51 17.32
C CYS A 126 11.19 -5.98 15.94
N ASP A 127 11.15 -7.29 15.68
CA ASP A 127 11.54 -7.86 14.38
C ASP A 127 10.52 -7.49 13.28
N THR A 128 9.31 -7.12 13.68
CA THR A 128 8.25 -6.67 12.78
C THR A 128 8.33 -5.15 12.63
N SER A 129 8.71 -4.68 11.45
CA SER A 129 8.75 -3.24 11.18
C SER A 129 7.37 -2.61 11.31
N LEU A 130 7.28 -1.34 11.73
CA LEU A 130 5.98 -0.67 11.81
C LEU A 130 5.26 -0.61 10.45
N GLY A 131 6.02 -0.57 9.36
CA GLY A 131 5.50 -0.63 8.00
C GLY A 131 4.76 -1.92 7.68
N PHE A 132 5.08 -3.04 8.35
CA PHE A 132 4.35 -4.31 8.22
C PHE A 132 2.88 -4.14 8.56
N TYR A 133 2.55 -3.43 9.65
CA TYR A 133 1.16 -3.24 10.08
C TYR A 133 0.36 -2.39 9.09
N LEU A 134 1.04 -1.65 8.20
CA LEU A 134 0.43 -0.87 7.11
C LEU A 134 0.22 -1.68 5.81
N ARG A 135 0.59 -2.96 5.82
CA ARG A 135 0.55 -3.88 4.70
C ARG A 135 0.23 -5.31 5.16
N ASP A 136 -0.46 -5.44 6.29
CA ASP A 136 -0.83 -6.74 6.86
C ASP A 136 -2.02 -7.35 6.10
N GLY A 137 -2.16 -8.66 6.20
CA GLY A 137 -3.22 -9.43 5.56
C GLY A 137 -2.99 -9.73 4.08
N VAL A 138 -4.02 -10.29 3.45
CA VAL A 138 -3.95 -10.74 2.05
C VAL A 138 -3.86 -9.51 1.15
N ASN A 139 -2.81 -9.48 0.31
CA ASN A 139 -2.44 -8.32 -0.51
C ASN A 139 -2.15 -7.03 0.28
N GLY A 140 -1.98 -7.13 1.60
CA GLY A 140 -1.77 -6.00 2.50
C GLY A 140 -3.02 -5.17 2.79
N LEU A 141 -4.20 -5.78 2.67
CA LEU A 141 -5.48 -5.07 2.74
C LEU A 141 -6.25 -5.31 4.05
N ASP A 142 -5.60 -5.71 5.15
CA ASP A 142 -6.30 -5.86 6.45
C ASP A 142 -6.77 -4.51 6.99
N LEU A 143 -8.07 -4.38 7.24
CA LEU A 143 -8.69 -3.21 7.86
C LEU A 143 -8.60 -3.23 9.39
N SER A 144 -8.02 -4.28 9.98
CA SER A 144 -7.95 -4.51 11.43
C SER A 144 -6.52 -4.46 11.98
N SER A 145 -5.54 -4.14 11.13
CA SER A 145 -4.17 -3.77 11.51
C SER A 145 -3.90 -2.34 11.06
N ALA A 146 -3.22 -1.55 11.88
CA ALA A 146 -2.95 -0.15 11.59
C ALA A 146 -1.87 0.44 12.49
N ILE A 147 -1.35 1.60 12.11
CA ILE A 147 -0.58 2.47 13.00
C ILE A 147 -1.37 3.75 13.24
N PHE A 148 -1.50 4.14 14.50
CA PHE A 148 -2.30 5.26 14.97
C PHE A 148 -1.43 6.44 15.43
N ASN A 149 -1.92 7.65 15.21
CA ASN A 149 -1.27 8.92 15.48
C ASN A 149 0.16 8.99 14.91
N ILE A 150 0.31 8.62 13.65
CA ILE A 150 1.59 8.64 12.96
C ILE A 150 2.09 10.10 12.88
N PRO A 151 3.30 10.42 13.35
CA PRO A 151 3.88 11.75 13.24
C PRO A 151 3.99 12.21 11.78
N THR A 152 4.03 13.52 11.57
CA THR A 152 4.10 14.10 10.23
C THR A 152 5.32 13.56 9.50
N GLN A 153 5.07 12.83 8.42
CA GLN A 153 6.11 12.30 7.55
C GLN A 153 5.53 12.05 6.16
N SER A 154 6.44 11.97 5.18
CA SER A 154 6.09 11.68 3.79
C SER A 154 6.35 10.21 3.49
N LEU A 155 5.30 9.49 3.10
CA LEU A 155 5.40 8.16 2.53
C LEU A 155 5.46 8.30 1.01
N SER A 156 6.56 7.88 0.40
CA SER A 156 6.82 8.06 -1.03
C SER A 156 6.99 6.71 -1.71
N PHE A 157 6.18 6.44 -2.73
CA PHE A 157 6.12 5.16 -3.43
C PHE A 157 6.47 5.35 -4.90
N LEU A 158 7.39 4.55 -5.41
CA LEU A 158 7.81 4.61 -6.81
C LEU A 158 6.83 3.87 -7.71
N VAL A 159 5.98 4.63 -8.39
CA VAL A 159 4.86 4.13 -9.21
C VAL A 159 5.17 4.13 -10.71
N ASN A 160 6.21 4.86 -11.12
CA ASN A 160 6.57 4.98 -12.52
C ASN A 160 8.08 5.17 -12.72
N VAL A 161 8.86 4.10 -12.49
CA VAL A 161 10.33 4.10 -12.67
C VAL A 161 10.73 3.74 -14.10
N LEU A 162 9.90 2.97 -14.82
CA LEU A 162 10.18 2.48 -16.19
C LEU A 162 9.00 2.69 -17.19
N ALA A 163 8.14 3.70 -16.99
CA ALA A 163 6.91 3.95 -17.77
C ALA A 163 5.69 3.05 -17.42
N ASP A 164 5.53 2.69 -16.14
CA ASP A 164 4.63 1.63 -15.67
C ASP A 164 3.26 2.09 -15.14
N ILE A 165 2.92 3.38 -15.24
CA ILE A 165 1.50 3.76 -15.19
C ILE A 165 0.88 3.32 -16.50
N ASN A 166 -0.11 2.43 -16.43
CA ASN A 166 -0.83 1.95 -17.60
C ASN A 166 -1.72 3.08 -18.15
N PRO A 167 -1.43 3.62 -19.35
CA PRO A 167 -2.20 4.73 -19.90
C PRO A 167 -3.68 4.38 -20.12
N THR A 168 -4.03 3.10 -20.31
CA THR A 168 -5.44 2.73 -20.51
C THR A 168 -6.29 2.88 -19.25
N CYS A 169 -5.66 2.92 -18.07
CA CYS A 169 -6.33 3.02 -16.78
C CYS A 169 -6.51 4.47 -16.29
N ILE A 170 -6.00 5.47 -17.01
CA ILE A 170 -6.07 6.87 -16.54
C ILE A 170 -7.53 7.39 -16.50
N ASP A 171 -8.32 7.00 -17.50
CA ASP A 171 -9.70 7.50 -17.73
C ASP A 171 -10.75 6.37 -17.81
N ASP A 172 -10.44 5.17 -17.30
CA ASP A 172 -11.34 4.00 -17.37
C ASP A 172 -12.50 4.03 -16.36
N ASN A 173 -12.54 5.04 -15.50
CA ASN A 173 -13.49 5.22 -14.39
C ASN A 173 -13.43 4.13 -13.31
N ILE A 174 -12.36 3.35 -13.26
CA ILE A 174 -12.06 2.39 -12.20
C ILE A 174 -11.15 3.09 -11.18
N PRO A 175 -11.41 2.98 -9.87
CA PRO A 175 -10.52 3.61 -8.90
C PRO A 175 -9.13 2.97 -8.90
N ASP A 176 -8.08 3.78 -8.89
CA ASP A 176 -6.70 3.31 -9.01
C ASP A 176 -5.97 3.27 -7.67
N ILE A 177 -6.42 4.08 -6.70
CA ILE A 177 -5.81 4.23 -5.38
C ILE A 177 -6.91 4.09 -4.32
N ILE A 178 -6.59 3.38 -3.25
CA ILE A 178 -7.40 3.27 -2.04
C ILE A 178 -6.58 3.83 -0.88
N VAL A 179 -7.16 4.67 -0.06
CA VAL A 179 -6.53 5.16 1.17
C VAL A 179 -7.47 4.93 2.33
N THR A 180 -6.90 4.67 3.50
CA THR A 180 -7.65 4.40 4.72
C THR A 180 -7.34 5.42 5.80
N GLN A 181 -8.33 5.66 6.65
CA GLN A 181 -8.14 6.29 7.95
C GLN A 181 -9.00 5.54 8.95
N VAL A 182 -8.40 4.92 9.95
CA VAL A 182 -9.12 4.29 11.07
C VAL A 182 -9.20 5.27 12.23
N GLY A 183 -9.72 4.84 13.38
CA GLY A 183 -9.65 5.67 14.57
C GLY A 183 -10.57 6.89 14.57
N ALA A 184 -10.05 7.95 15.19
CA ALA A 184 -10.73 9.22 15.42
C ALA A 184 -9.82 10.37 14.96
N PRO A 185 -9.60 10.52 13.63
CA PRO A 185 -8.68 11.50 13.07
C PRO A 185 -9.10 12.93 13.43
N SER A 186 -8.15 13.84 13.58
CA SER A 186 -8.45 15.26 13.79
C SER A 186 -8.85 15.97 12.49
N ALA A 187 -9.02 17.29 12.58
CA ALA A 187 -9.33 18.16 11.45
C ALA A 187 -8.11 18.46 10.54
N ASN A 188 -6.92 17.96 10.88
CA ASN A 188 -5.74 18.08 10.03
C ASN A 188 -5.92 17.29 8.72
N PHE A 189 -5.14 17.68 7.72
CA PHE A 189 -5.25 17.13 6.37
C PHE A 189 -4.11 16.15 6.10
N ASP A 190 -4.46 14.97 5.62
CA ASP A 190 -3.54 14.12 4.87
C ASP A 190 -3.48 14.63 3.43
N ILE A 191 -2.29 14.63 2.83
CA ILE A 191 -2.09 15.10 1.46
C ILE A 191 -1.65 13.93 0.58
N PHE A 192 -2.33 13.75 -0.55
CA PHE A 192 -2.00 12.75 -1.55
C PHE A 192 -1.64 13.43 -2.87
N LYS A 193 -0.55 13.04 -3.51
CA LYS A 193 -0.13 13.63 -4.80
C LYS A 193 0.80 12.72 -5.57
N PHE A 194 0.86 12.93 -6.88
CA PHE A 194 1.95 12.42 -7.70
C PHE A 194 3.07 13.44 -7.81
N THR A 195 4.32 12.98 -7.84
CA THR A 195 5.47 13.85 -8.10
C THR A 195 6.39 13.27 -9.16
N ASP A 196 7.17 14.14 -9.79
CA ASP A 196 8.31 13.73 -10.61
C ASP A 196 9.47 13.20 -9.76
N ALA A 197 10.56 12.81 -10.43
CA ALA A 197 11.77 12.32 -9.78
C ALA A 197 12.41 13.36 -8.86
N LEU A 198 12.23 14.66 -9.15
CA LEU A 198 12.77 15.80 -8.42
C LEU A 198 11.87 16.24 -7.25
N GLY A 199 10.64 15.72 -7.15
CA GLY A 199 9.68 16.01 -6.09
C GLY A 199 8.65 17.10 -6.46
N ASN A 200 8.63 17.59 -7.70
CA ASN A 200 7.60 18.54 -8.15
C ASN A 200 6.27 17.81 -8.36
N THR A 201 5.16 18.41 -7.95
CA THR A 201 3.83 17.82 -8.15
C THR A 201 3.53 17.67 -9.65
N VAL A 202 3.07 16.50 -10.06
CA VAL A 202 2.54 16.22 -11.41
C VAL A 202 1.02 16.12 -11.30
N GLY A 203 0.31 16.94 -12.06
CA GLY A 203 -1.14 17.10 -11.92
C GLY A 203 -1.50 17.97 -10.72
N VAL A 204 -2.42 17.51 -9.87
CA VAL A 204 -2.94 18.22 -8.70
C VAL A 204 -2.85 17.36 -7.44
N GLN A 205 -2.64 18.00 -6.29
CA GLN A 205 -2.71 17.32 -4.98
C GLN A 205 -4.16 17.17 -4.50
N LYS A 206 -4.36 16.25 -3.55
CA LYS A 206 -5.62 16.04 -2.81
C LYS A 206 -5.38 16.18 -1.33
N ASP A 207 -6.05 17.16 -0.74
CA ASP A 207 -5.99 17.43 0.68
C ASP A 207 -7.26 16.85 1.31
N VAL A 208 -7.12 15.88 2.22
CA VAL A 208 -8.23 15.15 2.81
C VAL A 208 -8.28 15.38 4.31
N ASN A 209 -9.36 16.01 4.78
CA ASN A 209 -9.73 16.02 6.18
C ASN A 209 -10.62 14.80 6.49
N PHE A 210 -10.03 13.76 7.07
CA PHE A 210 -10.75 12.52 7.38
C PHE A 210 -11.77 12.64 8.52
N SER A 211 -11.68 13.64 9.42
CA SER A 211 -12.72 13.87 10.43
C SER A 211 -14.08 14.22 9.80
N SER A 212 -14.07 14.79 8.60
CA SER A 212 -15.27 15.11 7.82
C SER A 212 -15.81 13.94 6.98
N VAL A 213 -15.03 12.87 6.85
CA VAL A 213 -15.41 11.68 6.06
C VAL A 213 -16.24 10.76 6.94
N SER A 214 -17.48 10.49 6.51
CA SER A 214 -18.35 9.51 7.17
C SER A 214 -17.68 8.13 7.19
N PRO A 215 -17.66 7.43 8.34
CA PRO A 215 -17.12 6.08 8.44
C PRO A 215 -17.68 5.14 7.38
N SER A 216 -16.87 4.20 6.92
CA SER A 216 -17.24 3.08 6.04
C SER A 216 -17.44 1.79 6.83
N GLY A 217 -16.94 1.69 8.05
CA GLY A 217 -17.08 0.51 8.91
C GLY A 217 -16.60 0.77 10.33
N LYS A 218 -16.55 -0.29 11.15
CA LYS A 218 -16.01 -0.26 12.51
C LYS A 218 -15.24 -1.53 12.80
N ALA A 219 -14.16 -1.41 13.55
CA ALA A 219 -13.36 -2.53 14.05
C ALA A 219 -13.10 -2.38 15.56
N LEU A 220 -12.93 -3.50 16.25
CA LEU A 220 -12.61 -3.58 17.68
C LEU A 220 -11.10 -3.79 17.83
N TRP A 221 -10.44 -2.85 18.48
CA TRP A 221 -8.98 -2.74 18.50
C TRP A 221 -8.38 -3.04 19.85
N ASN A 222 -7.14 -3.50 19.82
CA ASN A 222 -6.19 -3.40 20.91
C ASN A 222 -4.97 -2.61 20.48
N PHE A 223 -4.30 -2.00 21.44
CA PHE A 223 -3.19 -1.11 21.18
C PHE A 223 -1.92 -1.54 21.91
N TYR A 224 -0.80 -1.33 21.22
CA TYR A 224 0.56 -1.42 21.74
C TYR A 224 1.26 -0.10 21.45
N TYR A 225 2.27 0.24 22.25
CA TYR A 225 3.06 1.44 21.98
C TYR A 225 3.96 1.22 20.75
N ALA A 226 3.85 2.09 19.74
CA ALA A 226 4.66 2.01 18.52
C ALA A 226 6.06 2.63 18.71
N GLY A 227 6.19 3.58 19.62
CA GLY A 227 7.43 4.35 19.84
C GLY A 227 8.49 3.67 20.71
N ASN A 228 8.20 2.50 21.30
CA ASN A 228 9.13 1.75 22.15
C ASN A 228 9.33 0.31 21.64
N CYS A 229 10.41 -0.33 22.07
CA CYS A 229 10.71 -1.72 21.77
C CYS A 229 11.19 -2.39 23.07
N PRO A 230 10.64 -3.57 23.48
CA PRO A 230 9.49 -4.25 22.88
C PRO A 230 8.22 -3.38 22.91
N HIS A 231 7.35 -3.58 21.91
CA HIS A 231 6.08 -2.85 21.81
C HIS A 231 5.15 -3.38 22.89
N ASN A 232 5.14 -2.73 24.05
CA ASN A 232 4.33 -3.17 25.19
C ASN A 232 2.85 -2.88 24.97
N TYR A 233 1.99 -3.78 25.46
CA TYR A 233 0.54 -3.57 25.45
C TYR A 233 0.18 -2.26 26.16
N ASN A 234 -0.67 -1.45 25.52
CA ASN A 234 -1.13 -0.20 26.09
C ASN A 234 -2.22 -0.49 27.13
N THR A 235 -1.82 -0.41 28.40
CA THR A 235 -2.70 -0.55 29.58
C THR A 235 -3.40 0.74 29.97
N GLY A 236 -3.06 1.86 29.31
CA GLY A 236 -3.57 3.19 29.61
C GLY A 236 -5.01 3.43 29.13
N SER A 237 -5.81 4.06 30.00
CA SER A 237 -7.06 4.80 29.73
C SER A 237 -8.01 4.26 28.65
N GLY A 238 -8.32 2.95 28.66
CA GLY A 238 -9.45 2.41 27.89
C GLY A 238 -9.33 2.51 26.37
N PHE A 239 -8.11 2.55 25.82
CA PHE A 239 -7.94 2.44 24.36
C PHE A 239 -8.10 1.01 23.88
N SER A 240 -7.44 0.05 24.52
CA SER A 240 -7.54 -1.36 24.13
C SER A 240 -8.90 -1.95 24.50
N GLY A 241 -9.44 -2.83 23.65
CA GLY A 241 -10.79 -3.39 23.79
C GLY A 241 -11.90 -2.42 23.38
N THR A 242 -11.62 -1.40 22.56
CA THR A 242 -12.62 -0.42 22.14
C THR A 242 -12.78 -0.33 20.62
N SER A 243 -13.97 0.08 20.19
CA SER A 243 -14.29 0.18 18.77
C SER A 243 -13.78 1.49 18.19
N ARG A 244 -13.29 1.45 16.95
CA ARG A 244 -12.94 2.62 16.16
C ARG A 244 -13.57 2.54 14.79
N ASP A 245 -13.84 3.70 14.22
CA ASP A 245 -14.32 3.83 12.87
C ASP A 245 -13.23 3.44 11.87
N THR A 246 -13.66 2.93 10.72
CA THR A 246 -12.81 2.68 9.54
C THR A 246 -13.36 3.55 8.42
N ARG A 247 -12.52 4.36 7.78
CA ARG A 247 -12.86 5.21 6.63
C ARG A 247 -12.04 4.78 5.44
N ILE A 248 -12.68 4.70 4.28
CA ILE A 248 -12.01 4.42 3.01
C ILE A 248 -12.38 5.52 2.01
N LEU A 249 -11.38 6.01 1.29
CA LEU A 249 -11.57 6.81 0.09
C LEU A 249 -10.86 6.13 -1.07
N THR A 250 -11.44 6.29 -2.26
CA THR A 250 -10.86 5.82 -3.50
C THR A 250 -10.65 6.99 -4.44
N PHE A 251 -9.58 6.90 -5.23
CA PHE A 251 -9.19 7.92 -6.21
C PHE A 251 -8.84 7.26 -7.54
N LYS A 252 -9.19 7.92 -8.62
CA LYS A 252 -8.69 7.62 -9.97
C LYS A 252 -7.41 8.40 -10.24
N LEU A 253 -6.59 7.95 -11.18
CA LEU A 253 -5.43 8.69 -11.67
C LEU A 253 -5.84 10.07 -12.21
N SER A 254 -6.93 10.12 -12.99
CA SER A 254 -7.51 11.36 -13.50
C SER A 254 -7.99 12.32 -12.40
N ASP A 255 -8.33 11.84 -11.20
CA ASP A 255 -8.68 12.73 -10.08
C ASP A 255 -7.46 13.57 -9.68
N PHE A 256 -6.26 13.03 -9.75
CA PHE A 256 -5.00 13.75 -9.54
C PHE A 256 -4.57 14.58 -10.75
N GLY A 257 -5.39 14.73 -11.78
CA GLY A 257 -5.01 15.44 -13.00
C GLY A 257 -3.90 14.75 -13.78
N ILE A 258 -3.73 13.43 -13.59
CA ILE A 258 -2.87 12.62 -14.45
C ILE A 258 -3.59 12.44 -15.78
N THR A 259 -2.88 12.66 -16.88
CA THR A 259 -3.37 12.58 -18.25
C THR A 259 -2.40 11.78 -19.11
N GLN A 260 -2.82 11.45 -20.33
CA GLN A 260 -1.96 10.81 -21.34
C GLN A 260 -0.67 11.61 -21.64
N ASP A 261 -0.69 12.93 -21.42
CA ASP A 261 0.46 13.80 -21.71
C ASP A 261 1.48 13.84 -20.56
N ASN A 262 1.04 13.64 -19.31
CA ASN A 262 1.87 13.87 -18.14
C ASN A 262 2.18 12.61 -17.30
N TYR A 263 1.51 11.48 -17.53
CA TYR A 263 1.66 10.29 -16.67
C TYR A 263 3.10 9.78 -16.58
N LYS A 264 3.90 9.94 -17.64
CA LYS A 264 5.32 9.56 -17.66
C LYS A 264 6.17 10.36 -16.67
N ASN A 265 5.73 11.56 -16.31
CA ASN A 265 6.41 12.40 -15.33
C ASN A 265 6.00 12.03 -13.90
N ALA A 266 4.88 11.33 -13.69
CA ALA A 266 4.38 10.95 -12.37
C ALA A 266 5.14 9.74 -11.79
N VAL A 267 6.40 9.97 -11.39
CA VAL A 267 7.35 8.94 -10.92
C VAL A 267 6.99 8.38 -9.54
N LYS A 268 6.48 9.22 -8.64
CA LYS A 268 6.15 8.84 -7.26
C LYS A 268 4.69 9.14 -6.95
N PHE A 269 4.05 8.27 -6.19
CA PHE A 269 2.86 8.62 -5.40
C PHE A 269 3.32 8.95 -3.98
N VAL A 270 2.84 10.06 -3.42
CA VAL A 270 3.26 10.59 -2.12
C VAL A 270 2.04 10.80 -1.24
N GLN A 271 2.07 10.23 -0.04
CA GLN A 271 1.15 10.50 1.06
C GLN A 271 1.90 11.25 2.16
N ILE A 272 1.51 12.50 2.44
CA ILE A 272 2.01 13.26 3.59
C ILE A 272 1.00 13.09 4.71
N LEU A 273 1.47 12.53 5.82
CA LEU A 273 0.68 12.27 7.02
C LEU A 273 0.53 13.54 7.85
N SER A 274 -0.66 13.76 8.39
CA SER A 274 -1.06 14.96 9.12
C SER A 274 -0.38 15.16 10.48
N GLY A 275 0.24 14.12 11.03
CA GLY A 275 0.81 14.11 12.39
C GLY A 275 -0.07 13.44 13.44
N ASP A 276 -1.28 13.08 13.04
CA ASP A 276 -2.28 12.35 13.80
C ASP A 276 -3.02 11.32 12.93
N SER A 277 -2.40 10.92 11.81
CA SER A 277 -2.97 9.95 10.89
C SER A 277 -3.01 8.56 11.53
N ASP A 278 -4.14 7.90 11.36
CA ASP A 278 -4.46 6.55 11.79
C ASP A 278 -4.60 5.65 10.56
N VAL A 279 -3.50 5.11 10.04
CA VAL A 279 -3.49 4.44 8.72
C VAL A 279 -3.54 2.92 8.90
N ALA A 280 -4.47 2.25 8.22
CA ALA A 280 -4.45 0.79 8.08
C ALA A 280 -3.61 0.37 6.87
N PHE A 281 -3.88 0.97 5.71
CA PHE A 281 -3.06 0.87 4.51
C PHE A 281 -3.39 2.00 3.52
N SER A 282 -2.49 2.22 2.58
CA SER A 282 -2.80 2.81 1.28
C SER A 282 -2.49 1.77 0.22
N ALA A 283 -3.31 1.67 -0.82
CA ALA A 283 -3.23 0.62 -1.83
C ALA A 283 -3.41 1.19 -3.24
N TYR A 284 -2.97 0.41 -4.23
CA TYR A 284 -3.04 0.72 -5.64
C TYR A 284 -3.61 -0.45 -6.43
N SER A 285 -4.23 -0.15 -7.57
CA SER A 285 -4.61 -1.14 -8.58
C SER A 285 -3.36 -1.60 -9.33
N THR A 286 -3.12 -2.92 -9.34
CA THR A 286 -2.00 -3.50 -10.09
C THR A 286 -2.24 -3.49 -11.60
N ASN A 287 -3.46 -3.17 -12.04
CA ASN A 287 -3.78 -2.98 -13.46
C ASN A 287 -3.30 -1.60 -13.94
N SER A 288 -3.30 -0.62 -13.02
CA SER A 288 -3.00 0.78 -13.30
C SER A 288 -1.54 1.13 -13.09
N MET A 289 -0.87 0.49 -12.14
CA MET A 289 0.51 0.79 -11.75
C MET A 289 1.29 -0.48 -11.39
N SER A 290 2.60 -0.47 -11.65
CA SER A 290 3.54 -1.45 -11.09
C SER A 290 4.49 -0.81 -10.11
N LEU A 291 4.69 -1.46 -8.96
CA LEU A 291 5.63 -1.00 -7.93
C LEU A 291 6.88 -1.85 -7.86
N TYR A 292 8.00 -1.17 -7.61
CA TYR A 292 9.28 -1.77 -7.29
C TYR A 292 9.55 -1.58 -5.80
N CYS A 293 9.74 -2.68 -5.07
CA CYS A 293 10.26 -2.59 -3.71
C CYS A 293 11.74 -2.24 -3.75
N LEU A 294 12.05 -1.00 -3.40
CA LEU A 294 13.40 -0.50 -3.18
C LEU A 294 13.64 -0.20 -1.70
N GLU A 295 12.91 -0.87 -0.79
CA GLU A 295 13.13 -0.70 0.66
C GLU A 295 14.61 -0.78 0.97
N ASN A 296 15.10 0.19 1.73
CA ASN A 296 16.47 0.12 2.21
C ASN A 296 16.55 -1.10 3.13
N PRO A 297 17.47 -2.05 2.88
CA PRO A 297 17.50 -3.33 3.60
C PRO A 297 17.79 -3.20 5.10
N VAL A 298 18.12 -1.99 5.59
CA VAL A 298 18.37 -1.68 7.00
C VAL A 298 17.79 -0.30 7.32
N THR A 299 16.83 -0.23 8.26
CA THR A 299 16.28 1.03 8.79
C THR A 299 16.82 1.37 10.18
N THR A 300 17.43 0.40 10.88
CA THR A 300 18.14 0.54 12.16
C THR A 300 19.28 -0.49 12.26
N GLY A 301 20.36 -0.18 13.00
CA GLY A 301 21.51 -1.07 13.16
C GLY A 301 22.67 -0.81 12.19
N THR A 302 23.67 -1.71 12.18
CA THR A 302 24.85 -1.56 11.32
C THR A 302 24.47 -1.81 9.87
N VAL A 303 24.48 -0.74 9.08
CA VAL A 303 24.29 -0.78 7.64
C VAL A 303 25.52 -1.43 7.01
N LEU A 304 25.39 -2.66 6.52
CA LEU A 304 26.49 -3.39 5.89
C LEU A 304 26.61 -3.04 4.41
N ASP A 305 27.85 -2.92 3.96
CA ASP A 305 28.16 -2.63 2.57
C ASP A 305 27.91 -3.86 1.70
N THR A 306 27.35 -3.63 0.51
CA THR A 306 27.32 -4.67 -0.53
C THR A 306 28.73 -4.77 -1.11
N ASN A 307 29.54 -5.68 -0.58
CA ASN A 307 30.95 -5.80 -0.93
C ASN A 307 31.21 -6.55 -2.25
N THR A 308 30.21 -7.28 -2.75
CA THR A 308 30.33 -8.06 -3.98
C THR A 308 29.46 -7.46 -5.07
N GLY A 309 30.02 -7.26 -6.27
CA GLY A 309 29.23 -6.80 -7.41
C GLY A 309 29.83 -7.11 -8.77
N ILE A 310 28.98 -7.16 -9.78
CA ILE A 310 29.35 -7.28 -11.19
C ILE A 310 28.69 -6.13 -11.97
N THR A 311 29.48 -5.30 -12.65
CA THR A 311 29.00 -4.18 -13.48
C THR A 311 29.54 -4.25 -14.90
N SER A 312 28.69 -4.02 -15.89
CA SER A 312 29.11 -3.81 -17.27
C SER A 312 29.38 -2.33 -17.60
N LEU A 313 29.23 -1.43 -16.64
CA LEU A 313 29.39 0.02 -16.81
C LEU A 313 30.77 0.52 -16.37
N GLY A 314 31.67 -0.39 -15.97
CA GLY A 314 33.06 -0.06 -15.60
C GLY A 314 33.21 0.66 -14.26
N ARG A 315 32.24 0.53 -13.35
CA ARG A 315 32.24 1.20 -12.04
C ARG A 315 32.89 0.41 -10.91
N ALA A 316 33.34 -0.83 -11.17
CA ALA A 316 33.95 -1.69 -10.16
C ALA A 316 35.21 -1.04 -9.57
N GLY A 317 35.19 -0.75 -8.26
CA GLY A 317 36.34 -0.21 -7.53
C GLY A 317 36.73 1.23 -7.91
N THR A 318 35.82 1.99 -8.53
CA THR A 318 36.09 3.38 -8.94
C THR A 318 35.90 4.34 -7.77
N GLU A 319 36.91 4.52 -6.93
CA GLU A 319 36.89 5.44 -5.77
C GLU A 319 36.96 6.94 -6.16
N THR A 320 36.19 7.39 -7.15
CA THR A 320 35.97 8.83 -7.32
C THR A 320 35.01 9.31 -6.25
N THR A 321 35.16 10.55 -5.79
CA THR A 321 34.31 11.17 -4.77
C THR A 321 32.83 10.89 -5.06
N ASN A 322 32.18 10.12 -4.17
CA ASN A 322 30.78 9.65 -4.24
C ASN A 322 30.46 8.46 -5.18
N ASN A 323 31.44 7.72 -5.69
CA ASN A 323 31.20 6.56 -6.56
C ASN A 323 31.80 5.25 -6.01
N ASN A 324 31.66 5.02 -4.70
CA ASN A 324 32.10 3.80 -3.99
C ASN A 324 31.27 2.55 -4.39
N TRP A 325 31.23 2.19 -5.67
CA TRP A 325 30.47 1.05 -6.16
C TRP A 325 31.30 -0.24 -5.96
N PRO A 326 30.70 -1.35 -5.47
CA PRO A 326 29.27 -1.56 -5.19
C PRO A 326 28.80 -1.14 -3.79
N MET A 327 29.72 -0.77 -2.90
CA MET A 327 29.49 -0.48 -1.49
C MET A 327 28.55 0.71 -1.20
N ILE A 328 28.27 1.55 -2.20
CA ILE A 328 27.22 2.57 -2.18
C ILE A 328 25.82 1.96 -2.07
N ARG A 329 25.67 0.68 -2.46
CA ARG A 329 24.50 -0.15 -2.15
C ARG A 329 24.73 -0.82 -0.81
N LYS A 330 23.71 -0.78 0.05
CA LYS A 330 23.77 -1.35 1.40
C LYS A 330 22.86 -2.57 1.50
N GLY A 331 23.17 -3.48 2.43
CA GLY A 331 22.40 -4.67 2.80
C GLY A 331 22.11 -5.70 1.70
N GLY A 332 22.78 -5.61 0.55
CA GLY A 332 22.77 -6.64 -0.48
C GLY A 332 23.95 -7.60 -0.31
N PHE A 333 23.75 -8.88 -0.63
CA PHE A 333 24.85 -9.83 -0.77
C PHE A 333 25.60 -9.66 -2.11
N LEU A 334 24.91 -9.19 -3.16
CA LEU A 334 25.44 -9.03 -4.51
C LEU A 334 24.76 -7.85 -5.22
N ALA A 335 25.56 -6.97 -5.83
CA ALA A 335 25.08 -5.91 -6.72
C ALA A 335 25.34 -6.28 -8.19
N LEU A 336 24.30 -6.23 -9.04
CA LEU A 336 24.44 -6.44 -10.48
C LEU A 336 24.01 -5.18 -11.23
N GLU A 337 24.83 -4.70 -12.16
CA GLU A 337 24.57 -3.46 -12.89
C GLU A 337 24.88 -3.61 -14.40
N SER A 338 23.87 -3.40 -15.24
CA SER A 338 24.07 -3.30 -16.70
C SER A 338 22.90 -2.58 -17.36
N ASN A 339 23.20 -1.78 -18.39
CA ASN A 339 22.18 -1.15 -19.25
C ASN A 339 21.90 -1.96 -20.53
N ARG A 340 22.72 -2.96 -20.84
CA ARG A 340 22.72 -3.63 -22.17
C ARG A 340 23.00 -5.13 -22.13
N LYS A 341 23.47 -5.68 -21.00
CA LYS A 341 23.85 -7.09 -20.88
C LYS A 341 22.93 -7.79 -19.88
N PRO A 342 22.26 -8.89 -20.28
CA PRO A 342 21.45 -9.67 -19.35
C PRO A 342 22.35 -10.51 -18.42
N LEU A 343 21.86 -10.79 -17.21
CA LEU A 343 22.39 -11.87 -16.37
C LEU A 343 21.81 -13.19 -16.89
N VAL A 344 22.68 -14.10 -17.34
CA VAL A 344 22.28 -15.47 -17.67
C VAL A 344 22.69 -16.37 -16.52
N ILE A 345 21.72 -16.86 -15.77
CA ILE A 345 21.93 -17.89 -14.75
C ILE A 345 21.81 -19.28 -15.36
N THR A 346 22.31 -20.30 -14.66
CA THR A 346 22.17 -21.71 -15.04
C THR A 346 20.71 -22.04 -15.33
N ARG A 347 20.47 -22.68 -16.48
CA ARG A 347 19.13 -23.08 -16.95
C ARG A 347 19.01 -24.60 -16.86
N SER A 348 17.96 -25.09 -16.21
CA SER A 348 17.72 -26.52 -16.05
C SER A 348 16.23 -26.81 -16.19
N SER A 349 15.83 -27.98 -16.68
CA SER A 349 14.42 -28.40 -16.64
C SER A 349 14.04 -28.82 -15.22
N THR A 350 12.75 -28.85 -14.88
CA THR A 350 12.31 -29.36 -13.56
C THR A 350 12.84 -30.78 -13.31
N ALA A 351 12.83 -31.64 -14.32
CA ALA A 351 13.35 -33.01 -14.21
C ALA A 351 14.86 -33.05 -13.94
N ASN A 352 15.63 -32.14 -14.50
CA ASN A 352 17.09 -32.11 -14.35
C ASN A 352 17.56 -31.52 -13.02
N LEU A 353 16.67 -30.94 -12.20
CA LEU A 353 17.05 -30.42 -10.87
C LEU A 353 17.52 -31.53 -9.94
N VAL A 354 17.06 -32.77 -10.13
CA VAL A 354 17.52 -33.94 -9.34
C VAL A 354 19.00 -34.26 -9.56
N ASN A 355 19.58 -33.82 -10.69
CA ASN A 355 20.99 -34.04 -11.01
C ASN A 355 21.92 -33.08 -10.25
N ILE A 356 21.36 -32.08 -9.57
CA ILE A 356 22.11 -31.23 -8.65
C ILE A 356 22.20 -31.99 -7.32
N THR A 357 23.23 -32.82 -7.16
CA THR A 357 23.35 -33.77 -6.04
C THR A 357 23.76 -33.11 -4.72
N ASN A 358 24.34 -31.91 -4.76
CA ASN A 358 24.78 -31.15 -3.58
C ASN A 358 24.24 -29.70 -3.63
N PRO A 359 22.92 -29.50 -3.59
CA PRO A 359 22.35 -28.15 -3.58
C PRO A 359 22.61 -27.48 -2.23
N VAL A 360 22.95 -26.19 -2.26
CA VAL A 360 23.15 -25.36 -1.05
C VAL A 360 22.02 -24.36 -0.91
N GLU A 361 21.67 -24.00 0.31
CA GLU A 361 20.64 -22.99 0.59
C GLU A 361 20.97 -21.69 -0.13
N GLY A 362 19.97 -21.12 -0.82
CA GLY A 362 20.11 -19.92 -1.66
C GLY A 362 20.64 -20.18 -3.08
N MET A 363 20.96 -21.42 -3.47
CA MET A 363 21.34 -21.74 -4.85
C MET A 363 20.21 -21.35 -5.82
N MET A 364 20.57 -20.70 -6.93
CA MET A 364 19.64 -20.20 -7.95
C MET A 364 19.76 -20.96 -9.27
N VAL A 365 18.63 -21.27 -9.89
CA VAL A 365 18.55 -21.85 -11.24
C VAL A 365 17.30 -21.31 -11.96
N TYR A 366 17.38 -21.10 -13.27
CA TYR A 366 16.19 -20.84 -14.07
C TYR A 366 15.60 -22.17 -14.52
N ASP A 367 14.39 -22.49 -14.04
CA ASP A 367 13.66 -23.67 -14.46
C ASP A 367 12.96 -23.43 -15.80
N THR A 368 13.42 -24.11 -16.85
CA THR A 368 12.90 -23.94 -18.21
C THR A 368 11.57 -24.65 -18.47
N THR A 369 11.17 -25.58 -17.59
CA THR A 369 9.89 -26.29 -17.72
C THR A 369 8.75 -25.42 -17.20
N VAL A 370 8.96 -24.77 -16.06
CA VAL A 370 7.94 -23.91 -15.42
C VAL A 370 8.21 -22.41 -15.60
N ASN A 371 9.23 -22.05 -16.39
CA ASN A 371 9.63 -20.67 -16.72
C ASN A 371 9.80 -19.77 -15.49
N CYS A 372 10.45 -20.27 -14.43
CA CYS A 372 10.61 -19.53 -13.18
C CYS A 372 12.05 -19.54 -12.68
N LEU A 373 12.49 -18.45 -12.04
CA LEU A 373 13.68 -18.47 -11.20
C LEU A 373 13.38 -19.35 -9.97
N LYS A 374 14.14 -20.41 -9.73
CA LYS A 374 14.04 -21.23 -8.53
C LYS A 374 15.19 -20.96 -7.57
N LEU A 375 14.85 -20.94 -6.29
CA LEU A 375 15.80 -20.96 -5.16
C LEU A 375 15.72 -22.32 -4.49
N TYR A 376 16.87 -22.88 -4.13
CA TYR A 376 16.93 -24.00 -3.21
C TYR A 376 16.83 -23.48 -1.78
N VAL A 377 15.75 -23.83 -1.07
CA VAL A 377 15.46 -23.26 0.24
C VAL A 377 16.20 -24.01 1.34
N SER A 378 16.03 -25.33 1.39
CA SER A 378 16.68 -26.25 2.34
C SER A 378 16.46 -27.69 1.89
N SER A 379 17.11 -28.67 2.55
CA SER A 379 16.85 -30.09 2.28
C SER A 379 15.41 -30.51 2.59
N ALA A 380 14.76 -29.87 3.57
CA ALA A 380 13.37 -30.15 3.94
C ALA A 380 12.36 -29.59 2.94
N ILE A 381 12.66 -28.44 2.32
CA ILE A 381 11.73 -27.73 1.43
C ILE A 381 12.03 -28.04 -0.04
N GLY A 382 13.30 -28.09 -0.42
CA GLY A 382 13.77 -28.25 -1.79
C GLY A 382 13.66 -26.98 -2.63
N TRP A 383 13.65 -27.16 -3.96
CA TRP A 383 13.56 -26.07 -4.92
C TRP A 383 12.16 -25.42 -4.94
N ARG A 384 12.10 -24.08 -4.93
CA ARG A 384 10.86 -23.31 -5.03
C ARG A 384 10.99 -22.18 -6.03
N CYS A 385 9.96 -21.93 -6.83
CA CYS A 385 9.91 -20.76 -7.68
C CYS A 385 9.91 -19.50 -6.80
N TYR A 386 10.82 -18.58 -7.08
CA TYR A 386 10.81 -17.23 -6.56
C TYR A 386 9.81 -16.40 -7.38
N ASN A 387 8.53 -16.65 -7.13
CA ASN A 387 7.40 -16.04 -7.83
C ASN A 387 6.72 -14.94 -7.02
N LYS A 388 7.01 -14.87 -5.71
CA LYS A 388 6.57 -13.78 -4.84
C LYS A 388 7.72 -12.82 -4.68
N LYS A 389 7.60 -11.65 -5.32
CA LYS A 389 8.39 -10.47 -4.93
C LYS A 389 7.91 -10.07 -3.54
N THR A 390 8.52 -10.62 -2.50
CA THR A 390 8.24 -10.20 -1.14
C THR A 390 9.23 -9.12 -0.78
N CYS A 391 8.71 -8.01 -0.28
CA CYS A 391 9.49 -7.08 0.53
C CYS A 391 9.48 -7.71 1.93
N PRO A 392 10.63 -8.07 2.53
CA PRO A 392 10.64 -8.48 3.93
C PRO A 392 9.97 -7.41 4.81
#